data_AF-A0A841JGT0-F1
#
_entry.id   AF-A0A841JGT0-F1
#
_cell.length_a   1.000
_cell.length_b   1.000
_cell.length_c   1.000
_cell.angle_alpha   90.00
_cell.angle_beta   90.00
_cell.angle_gamma   90.00
#
_symmetry.space_group_name_H-M   'P 1'
#
loop_
_entity.id
_entity.type
_entity.pdbx_description
1 polymer ?
#
loop_
_entity_poly.entity_id
_entity_poly.type
_entity_poly.pdbx_seq_one_letter_code
_entity_poly.pdbx_strand_id
1 'polypeptide(L)' 'MAASCYKCGQNGANYRRTVQTGYAQTYYYNSKRNTSSTRTYFGVRSICEGCAYSHDKSKAIRFLLIQILILVGLTYLLIH' A
#
# COMPACT_ATOMS: atom_id res chain seq x y z
N MET A 1 4.23 -24.72 -15.80
CA MET A 1 4.30 -23.31 -16.24
C MET A 1 4.55 -22.43 -15.03
N ALA A 2 5.66 -21.70 -15.00
CA ALA A 2 5.91 -20.74 -13.92
C ALA A 2 4.93 -19.57 -14.05
N ALA A 3 4.29 -19.16 -12.95
CA ALA A 3 3.40 -18.00 -12.98
C ALA A 3 4.20 -16.72 -13.29
N SER A 4 3.62 -15.82 -14.09
CA SER A 4 4.19 -14.51 -14.38
C SER A 4 3.94 -13.52 -13.24
N CYS A 5 4.88 -12.63 -12.98
CA CYS A 5 4.80 -11.65 -11.91
C CYS A 5 3.74 -10.61 -12.21
N TYR A 6 2.81 -10.39 -11.29
CA TYR A 6 1.75 -9.38 -11.45
C TYR A 6 2.29 -7.94 -11.59
N LYS A 7 3.46 -7.64 -10.99
CA LYS A 7 4.05 -6.30 -10.98
C LYS A 7 4.88 -5.97 -12.21
N CYS A 8 5.67 -6.94 -12.71
CA CYS A 8 6.67 -6.69 -13.76
C CYS A 8 6.59 -7.67 -14.94
N GLY A 9 5.69 -8.65 -14.93
CA GLY A 9 5.53 -9.65 -15.98
C GLY A 9 6.60 -10.76 -16.02
N GLN A 10 7.69 -10.63 -15.24
CA GLN A 10 8.78 -11.61 -15.22
C GLN A 10 8.31 -12.99 -14.76
N ASN A 11 8.87 -14.05 -15.33
CA ASN A 11 8.62 -15.43 -14.92
C ASN A 11 9.20 -15.72 -13.52
N GLY A 12 8.68 -16.75 -12.86
CA GLY A 12 9.14 -17.14 -11.51
C GLY A 12 8.40 -16.42 -10.38
N ALA A 13 7.12 -16.14 -10.57
CA ALA A 13 6.26 -15.55 -9.54
C ALA A 13 5.84 -16.58 -8.49
N ASN A 14 6.78 -16.96 -7.62
CA ASN A 14 6.56 -17.95 -6.56
C ASN A 14 6.08 -17.33 -5.24
N TYR A 15 6.14 -16.00 -5.11
CA TYR A 15 5.78 -15.29 -3.88
C TYR A 15 4.36 -14.76 -3.98
N ARG A 16 3.54 -14.99 -2.93
CA ARG A 16 2.20 -14.39 -2.82
C ARG A 16 2.24 -13.20 -1.87
N ARG A 17 1.75 -12.05 -2.34
CA ARG A 17 1.57 -10.85 -1.53
C ARG A 17 0.24 -10.18 -1.83
N THR A 18 -0.34 -9.55 -0.81
CA THR A 18 -1.48 -8.65 -0.97
C THR A 18 -1.01 -7.38 -1.64
N VAL A 19 -1.48 -7.15 -2.87
CA VAL A 19 -1.16 -5.97 -3.68
C VAL A 19 -2.43 -5.19 -3.99
N GLN A 20 -2.29 -3.88 -4.22
CA GLN A 20 -3.37 -3.08 -4.74
C GLN A 20 -3.70 -3.53 -6.17
N THR A 21 -4.92 -4.00 -6.38
CA THR A 21 -5.40 -4.51 -7.67
C THR A 21 -6.20 -3.47 -8.44
N GLY A 22 -6.68 -2.43 -7.77
CA GLY A 22 -7.45 -1.39 -8.42
C GLY A 22 -7.70 -0.19 -7.51
N TYR A 23 -8.19 0.87 -8.13
CA TYR A 23 -8.60 2.09 -7.47
C TYR A 23 -9.84 2.60 -8.17
N ALA A 24 -10.88 2.91 -7.39
CA ALA A 24 -12.08 3.57 -7.89
C ALA A 24 -12.30 4.85 -7.09
N GLN A 25 -12.51 5.94 -7.81
CA GLN A 25 -12.89 7.21 -7.23
C GLN A 25 -14.23 7.62 -7.83
N THR A 26 -15.18 7.93 -6.97
CA THR A 26 -16.52 8.38 -7.36
C THR A 26 -16.71 9.78 -6.85
N TYR A 27 -17.08 10.68 -7.76
CA TYR A 27 -17.42 12.05 -7.44
C TYR A 27 -18.92 12.24 -7.60
N TYR A 28 -19.57 12.63 -6.51
CA TYR A 28 -20.97 13.00 -6.51
C TYR A 28 -21.06 14.51 -6.50
N TYR A 29 -21.52 15.07 -7.61
CA TYR A 29 -21.81 16.48 -7.77
C TYR A 29 -23.32 16.68 -7.64
N ASN A 30 -23.73 17.40 -6.60
CA ASN A 30 -25.10 17.88 -6.45
C ASN A 30 -25.06 19.37 -6.11
N SER A 31 -26.09 20.14 -6.48
CA SER A 31 -26.09 21.61 -6.44
C SER A 31 -25.80 22.22 -5.06
N LYS A 32 -25.91 21.43 -3.99
CA LYS A 32 -25.67 21.85 -2.60
C LYS A 32 -24.46 21.18 -1.93
N ARG A 33 -23.87 20.12 -2.52
CA ARG A 33 -22.78 19.38 -1.88
C ARG A 33 -21.96 18.58 -2.89
N ASN A 34 -20.64 18.74 -2.79
CA ASN A 34 -19.68 17.89 -3.49
C ASN A 34 -19.18 16.82 -2.50
N THR A 35 -19.43 15.55 -2.81
CA THR A 35 -18.92 14.42 -2.00
C THR A 35 -18.01 13.57 -2.88
N SER A 36 -16.79 13.31 -2.42
CA SER A 36 -15.89 12.36 -3.08
C SER A 36 -15.77 11.09 -2.23
N SER A 37 -15.85 9.93 -2.88
CA SER A 37 -15.62 8.64 -2.24
C SER A 37 -14.51 7.91 -2.98
N THR A 38 -13.55 7.41 -2.22
CA THR A 38 -12.39 6.69 -2.74
C THR A 38 -12.41 5.26 -2.22
N ARG A 39 -12.27 4.29 -3.12
CA ARG A 39 -12.17 2.86 -2.79
C ARG A 39 -10.90 2.29 -3.40
N THR A 40 -10.12 1.64 -2.55
CA THR A 40 -8.90 0.94 -2.97
C THR A 40 -9.13 -0.56 -2.85
N TYR A 41 -8.88 -1.30 -3.92
CA TYR A 41 -9.08 -2.75 -3.94
C TYR A 41 -7.74 -3.45 -3.75
N PHE A 42 -7.73 -4.46 -2.89
CA PHE A 42 -6.57 -5.29 -2.62
C PHE A 42 -6.87 -6.74 -2.95
N GLY A 43 -5.90 -7.44 -3.51
CA GLY A 43 -6.01 -8.85 -3.83
C GLY A 43 -4.66 -9.55 -3.67
N VAL A 44 -4.70 -10.86 -3.42
CA VAL A 44 -3.49 -11.69 -3.34
C VAL A 44 -3.07 -12.05 -4.76
N ARG A 45 -1.85 -11.64 -5.16
CA ARG A 45 -1.28 -11.94 -6.47
C ARG A 45 0.10 -12.58 -6.32
N SER A 46 0.46 -13.36 -7.33
CA SER A 46 1.80 -13.93 -7.46
C SER A 46 2.76 -12.86 -8.00
N ILE A 47 3.91 -12.71 -7.37
CA ILE A 47 4.97 -11.80 -7.74
C ILE A 47 6.34 -12.50 -7.68
N CYS A 48 7.31 -12.00 -8.45
CA CYS A 48 8.69 -12.46 -8.39
C CYS A 48 9.39 -11.98 -7.12
N GLU A 49 10.52 -12.61 -6.78
CA GLU A 49 11.30 -12.33 -5.57
C GLU A 49 11.69 -10.85 -5.44
N GLY A 50 12.24 -10.24 -6.50
CA GLY A 50 12.66 -8.84 -6.47
C GLY A 50 11.50 -7.86 -6.21
N CYS A 51 10.31 -8.15 -6.76
CA CYS A 51 9.11 -7.38 -6.47
C CYS A 51 8.59 -7.63 -5.06
N ALA A 52 8.71 -8.86 -4.54
CA ALA A 52 8.31 -9.18 -3.17
C ALA A 52 9.18 -8.45 -2.15
N TYR A 53 10.51 -8.47 -2.33
CA TYR A 53 11.45 -7.76 -1.48
C TYR A 53 11.19 -6.25 -1.45
N SER A 54 11.03 -5.64 -2.63
CA SER A 54 10.73 -4.20 -2.73
C SER A 54 9.40 -3.83 -2.08
N HIS A 55 8.39 -4.70 -2.23
CA HIS A 55 7.07 -4.52 -1.64
C HIS A 55 7.12 -4.59 -0.10
N ASP A 56 7.86 -5.54 0.45
CA ASP A 56 7.98 -5.72 1.90
C ASP A 56 8.84 -4.61 2.53
N LYS A 57 9.92 -4.18 1.85
CA LYS A 57 10.77 -3.04 2.29
C LYS A 57 10.00 -1.73 2.37
N SER A 58 9.13 -1.43 1.40
CA SER A 58 8.32 -0.21 1.42
C SER A 58 7.38 -0.15 2.62
N LYS A 59 6.81 -1.30 3.03
CA LYS A 59 5.97 -1.39 4.23
C LYS A 59 6.76 -1.17 5.51
N ALA A 60 7.94 -1.77 5.60
CA ALA A 60 8.82 -1.63 6.77
C ALA A 60 9.25 -0.17 6.99
N ILE A 61 9.64 0.55 5.94
CA ILE A 61 10.03 1.97 6.03
C ILE A 61 8.87 2.83 6.51
N ARG A 62 7.66 2.64 5.97
CA ARG A 62 6.47 3.38 6.43
C ARG A 62 6.17 3.11 7.90
N PHE A 63 6.29 1.87 8.34
CA PHE A 63 6.08 1.51 9.75
C PHE A 63 7.09 2.20 10.67
N LEU A 64 8.38 2.19 10.31
CA LEU A 64 9.44 2.86 11.07
C LEU A 64 9.20 4.37 11.18
N LEU A 65 8.80 5.02 10.09
CA LEU A 65 8.52 6.47 10.11
C LEU A 65 7.35 6.81 11.05
N ILE A 66 6.29 5.99 11.06
CA ILE A 66 5.17 6.18 11.99
C ILE A 66 5.64 6.05 13.44
N GLN A 67 6.47 5.04 13.74
CA GLN A 67 7.00 4.85 15.09
C GLN A 67 7.85 6.05 15.55
N ILE A 68 8.71 6.58 14.68
CA ILE A 68 9.53 7.76 14.99
C ILE A 68 8.65 8.98 15.29
N LEU A 69 7.62 9.22 14.47
CA LEU A 69 6.70 10.35 14.68
C LEU A 69 5.94 10.24 16.00
N ILE A 70 5.48 9.04 16.37
CA ILE A 70 4.82 8.79 17.66
C ILE A 70 5.78 9.06 18.82
N LEU A 71 7.02 8.57 18.72
CA LEU A 71 8.05 8.77 19.75
C LEU A 71 8.35 10.25 19.96
N VAL A 72 8.58 11.01 18.89
CA VAL A 72 8.85 12.45 18.95
C VAL A 72 7.65 13.20 19.57
N GLY A 73 6.43 12.86 19.15
CA GLY A 73 5.21 13.46 19.69
C GLY A 73 5.03 13.19 21.19
N LEU A 74 5.29 11.95 21.63
CA LEU A 74 5.24 11.58 23.05
C LEU A 74 6.29 12.33 23.87
N THR A 75 7.53 12.42 23.38
CA THR A 75 8.58 13.17 24.09
C THR A 75 8.26 14.66 24.19
N TYR A 76 7.64 15.25 23.16
CA TYR A 76 7.26 16.66 23.18
C TYR A 76 6.18 16.92 24.24
N LEU A 77 5.17 16.04 24.33
CA LEU A 77 4.08 16.11 25.31
C LEU A 77 4.51 15.78 26.75
N LEU A 78 5.64 15.10 26.95
CA LEU A 78 6.19 14.86 28.28
C LEU A 78 7.06 16.02 28.78
N ILE A 79 7.61 16.82 27.87
CA ILE A 79 8.49 17.96 28.20
C ILE A 79 7.69 19.25 28.39
N HIS A 80 6.54 19.40 27.72
CA HIS A 80 5.61 20.53 27.85
C HIS A 80 4.34 20.11 28.57
#